data_AF-A0ABD0P9I4-F1
#
_entry.id   AF-A0ABD0P9I4-F1
#
_cell.length_a   1.000
_cell.length_b   1.000
_cell.length_c   1.000
_cell.angle_alpha   90.00
_cell.angle_beta   90.00
_cell.angle_gamma   90.00
#
_symmetry.space_group_name_H-M   'P 1'
#
loop_
_entity.id
_entity.type
_entity.pdbx_description
1 polymer ?
#
loop_
_entity_poly.entity_id
_entity_poly.type
_entity_poly.pdbx_seq_one_letter_code
_entity_poly.pdbx_strand_id
1 'polypeptide(L)' 'DSGSDLSLQLFFFDGEEALYQWTSEDSLYGSRHLAHKMATTAHPPEATNTSQLDGI' A
#
# COMPACT_ATOMS: atom_id res chain seq x y z
N ASP A 1 28.49 5.36 5.14
CA ASP A 1 27.72 6.42 4.47
C ASP A 1 26.26 6.16 4.80
N SER A 2 25.78 6.75 5.89
CA SER A 2 24.45 6.46 6.46
C SER A 2 23.44 7.35 5.75
N GLY A 3 23.20 7.06 4.47
CA GLY A 3 22.09 7.66 3.74
C GLY A 3 20.81 7.33 4.49
N SER A 4 19.98 8.34 4.75
CA SER A 4 18.69 8.13 5.40
C SER A 4 17.88 7.11 4.61
N ASP A 5 17.45 6.01 5.24
CA ASP A 5 16.49 5.04 4.68
C ASP A 5 15.10 5.67 4.39
N LEU A 6 15.00 7.00 4.55
CA LEU A 6 13.82 7.80 4.29
C LEU A 6 13.85 8.31 2.85
N SER A 7 12.77 8.02 2.13
CA SER A 7 12.51 8.54 0.79
C SER A 7 11.08 9.09 0.73
N LEU A 8 10.71 9.73 -0.39
CA LEU A 8 9.37 10.24 -0.63
C LEU A 8 8.67 9.39 -1.69
N GLN A 9 7.45 8.94 -1.39
CA GLN A 9 6.57 8.29 -2.34
C GLN A 9 5.19 8.97 -2.32
N LEU A 10 4.62 9.17 -3.51
CA LEU A 10 3.29 9.77 -3.68
C LEU A 10 2.37 8.73 -4.32
N PHE A 11 1.21 8.49 -3.71
CA PHE A 11 0.17 7.62 -4.23
C PHE A 11 -1.06 8.43 -4.61
N PHE A 12 -1.56 8.21 -5.83
CA PHE A 12 -2.79 8.79 -6.33
C PHE A 12 -3.80 7.65 -6.46
N PHE A 13 -4.69 7.53 -5.48
CA PHE A 13 -5.64 6.43 -5.40
C PHE A 13 -6.85 6.67 -6.31
N ASP A 14 -7.31 5.61 -6.94
CA ASP A 14 -8.55 5.57 -7.72
C ASP A 14 -9.66 4.88 -6.91
N GLY A 15 -10.92 5.22 -7.22
CA GLY A 15 -12.09 4.64 -6.56
C GLY A 15 -12.08 4.85 -5.05
N GLU A 16 -11.84 6.08 -4.58
CA GLU A 16 -11.95 6.40 -3.16
C GLU A 16 -13.42 6.41 -2.70
N GLU A 17 -14.28 6.98 -3.54
CA GLU A 17 -15.72 7.13 -3.33
C GLU A 17 -16.49 5.80 -3.39
N ALA A 18 -17.62 5.76 -2.68
CA ALA A 18 -18.62 4.70 -2.80
C ALA A 18 -19.42 4.83 -4.11
N LEU A 19 -19.82 3.71 -4.70
CA LEU A 19 -20.70 3.71 -5.88
C LEU A 19 -22.18 3.89 -5.50
N TYR A 20 -22.60 3.40 -4.34
CA TYR A 20 -23.98 3.56 -3.87
C TYR A 20 -24.06 4.02 -2.40
N GLN A 21 -23.47 3.26 -1.48
CA GLN A 21 -23.49 3.55 -0.06
C GLN A 21 -22.12 3.27 0.53
N TRP A 22 -21.60 4.21 1.32
CA TRP A 22 -20.32 4.02 1.98
C TRP A 22 -20.35 2.82 2.95
N THR A 23 -19.67 1.73 2.57
CA THR A 23 -19.47 0.53 3.39
C THR A 23 -18.02 0.03 3.27
N SER A 24 -17.65 -0.99 4.04
CA SER A 24 -16.34 -1.64 3.93
C SER A 24 -16.06 -2.23 2.55
N GLU A 25 -17.10 -2.63 1.82
CA GLU A 25 -16.99 -3.23 0.48
C GLU A 25 -17.15 -2.18 -0.63
N ASP A 26 -17.99 -1.17 -0.41
CA ASP A 26 -18.37 -0.09 -1.34
C ASP A 26 -17.70 1.24 -0.93
N SER A 27 -16.37 1.23 -0.84
CA SER A 27 -15.51 2.42 -0.70
C SER A 27 -14.04 2.01 -0.85
N LEU A 28 -13.13 3.00 -0.98
CA LEU A 28 -11.68 2.80 -0.84
C LEU A 28 -11.09 1.69 -1.72
N TYR A 29 -11.56 1.54 -2.95
CA TYR A 29 -11.20 0.43 -3.83
C TYR A 29 -9.69 0.37 -4.12
N GLY A 30 -9.11 1.49 -4.57
CA GLY A 30 -7.69 1.54 -4.94
C GLY A 30 -6.75 1.39 -3.75
N SER A 31 -7.07 2.01 -2.61
CA SER A 31 -6.23 1.94 -1.41
C SER A 31 -6.29 0.57 -0.74
N ARG A 32 -7.46 -0.08 -0.67
CA ARG A 32 -7.57 -1.48 -0.18
C ARG A 32 -6.77 -2.44 -1.04
N HIS A 33 -6.88 -2.32 -2.37
CA HIS A 33 -6.13 -3.15 -3.30
C HIS A 33 -4.62 -2.96 -3.13
N LEU A 34 -4.14 -1.71 -3.07
CA LEU A 34 -2.72 -1.43 -2.93
C LEU A 34 -2.17 -1.90 -1.57
N ALA A 35 -2.88 -1.63 -0.47
CA ALA A 35 -2.45 -2.06 0.86
C ALA A 35 -2.28 -3.58 0.94
N HIS A 36 -3.25 -4.34 0.41
CA HIS A 36 -3.14 -5.79 0.34
C HIS A 36 -1.94 -6.23 -0.51
N LYS A 37 -1.75 -5.62 -1.69
CA LYS A 37 -0.62 -5.94 -2.57
C LYS A 37 0.73 -5.67 -1.90
N MET A 38 0.88 -4.53 -1.21
CA MET A 38 2.11 -4.19 -0.52
C MET A 38 2.39 -5.13 0.66
N ALA A 39 1.35 -5.54 1.40
CA ALA A 39 1.46 -6.49 2.50
C ALA A 39 1.98 -7.86 2.05
N THR A 40 1.60 -8.30 0.85
CA THR A 40 1.98 -9.62 0.31
C THR A 40 3.22 -9.58 -0.58
N THR A 41 3.78 -8.40 -0.86
CA THR A 41 4.97 -8.27 -1.70
C THR A 41 6.20 -8.17 -0.80
N ALA A 42 7.09 -9.16 -0.88
CA ALA A 42 8.33 -9.16 -0.12
C ALA A 42 9.21 -7.94 -0.43
N HIS A 43 9.84 -7.38 0.60
CA HIS A 43 10.80 -6.30 0.42
C HIS A 43 11.96 -6.43 1.41
N PRO A 44 13.21 -6.71 0.96
CA PRO A 44 13.63 -6.98 -0.42
C PRO A 44 13.05 -8.28 -1.02
N PRO A 45 13.15 -8.54 -2.35
CA PRO A 45 12.44 -9.62 -3.04
C PRO A 45 12.67 -11.06 -2.51
N GLU A 46 13.75 -11.27 -1.76
CA GLU A 46 14.11 -12.56 -1.14
C GLU A 46 13.80 -12.60 0.37
N ALA A 47 13.28 -11.52 0.94
CA ALA A 47 12.93 -11.48 2.36
C ALA A 47 11.67 -12.31 2.63
N THR A 48 11.70 -13.08 3.71
CA THR A 48 10.57 -13.90 4.16
C THR A 48 9.80 -13.25 5.31
N ASN A 49 10.33 -12.17 5.87
CA ASN A 49 9.85 -11.53 7.09
C ASN A 49 9.53 -10.04 6.95
N THR A 50 9.78 -9.43 5.79
CA THR A 50 9.50 -8.02 5.52
C THR A 50 8.79 -7.86 4.18
N SER A 51 7.84 -6.94 4.15
CA SER A 51 6.98 -6.61 3.02
C SER A 51 7.21 -5.17 2.56
N GLN A 52 6.63 -4.79 1.41
CA GLN A 52 6.68 -3.40 0.96
C GLN A 52 5.99 -2.43 1.93
N LEU A 53 5.07 -2.90 2.79
CA LEU A 53 4.49 -2.07 3.84
C LEU A 53 5.49 -1.72 4.95
N ASP A 54 6.53 -2.52 5.16
CA ASP A 54 7.54 -2.25 6.19
C ASP A 54 8.59 -1.21 5.74
N GLY A 55 8.58 -0.86 4.45
CA GLY A 55 9.49 0.11 3.82
C GLY A 55 8.86 1.49 3.54
N ILE A 56 7.63 1.74 4.01
CA ILE A 56 6.93 3.04 3.93
C ILE A 56 6.73 3.62 5.33
#